data_AF-A0AAU4JV03-F1
#
_entry.id   AF-A0AAU4JV03-F1
#
_cell.length_a   1.000
_cell.length_b   1.000
_cell.length_c   1.000
_cell.angle_alpha   90.00
_cell.angle_beta   90.00
_cell.angle_gamma   90.00
#
_symmetry.space_group_name_H-M   'P 1'
#
loop_
_entity.id
_entity.type
_entity.pdbx_description
1 polymer ?
#
loop_
_entity_poly.entity_id
_entity_poly.type
_entity_poly.pdbx_seq_one_letter_code
_entity_poly.pdbx_strand_id
1 'polypeptide(L)' 'MGVVAQANEKAIVDPGAPLNAKKRVTARGVEDFTDTLIAYTVVGAGSHDEAVQIFSGHPHLRLFAGNSIAVLECPPPPG' A
#
# COMPACT_ATOMS: atom_id res chain seq x y z
N MET A 1 14.17 5.79 4.14
CA MET A 1 13.47 5.67 2.84
C MET A 1 14.07 4.50 2.10
N GLY A 2 13.27 3.48 1.79
CA GLY A 2 13.72 2.26 1.14
C GLY A 2 14.02 2.45 -0.35
N VAL A 3 14.87 1.58 -0.90
CA VAL A 3 15.46 1.60 -2.26
C VAL A 3 14.45 1.80 -3.41
N VAL A 4 13.15 1.51 -3.22
CA VAL A 4 12.11 1.70 -4.24
C VAL A 4 11.69 3.16 -4.39
N ALA A 5 11.80 3.96 -3.33
CA ALA A 5 11.52 5.39 -3.40
C ALA A 5 12.39 6.10 -4.44
N GLN A 6 13.60 5.59 -4.68
CA GLN A 6 14.59 6.23 -5.55
C GLN A 6 14.50 5.76 -7.01
N ALA A 7 14.04 4.53 -7.27
CA ALA A 7 13.88 4.02 -8.65
C ALA A 7 12.60 4.52 -9.32
N ASN A 8 11.55 4.82 -8.54
CA ASN A 8 10.23 5.22 -9.02
C ASN A 8 9.79 6.58 -8.44
N GLU A 9 10.74 7.43 -8.06
CA GLU A 9 10.48 8.69 -7.34
C GLU A 9 9.43 9.57 -8.03
N LYS A 10 9.38 9.54 -9.35
CA LYS A 10 8.40 10.30 -10.16
C LYS A 10 6.96 9.77 -10.09
N ALA A 11 6.77 8.51 -9.73
CA ALA A 11 5.46 7.88 -9.63
C ALA A 11 4.85 7.98 -8.23
N ILE A 12 5.62 8.40 -7.22
CA ILE A 12 5.14 8.46 -5.83
C ILE A 12 4.29 9.70 -5.63
N VAL A 13 3.01 9.47 -5.31
CA VAL A 13 2.06 10.52 -4.91
C VAL A 13 2.10 10.71 -3.40
N ASP A 14 2.22 9.61 -2.66
CA ASP A 14 2.42 9.58 -1.21
C ASP A 14 3.52 8.56 -0.87
N PRO A 15 4.63 8.98 -0.24
CA PRO A 15 5.70 8.07 0.16
C PRO A 15 5.26 7.01 1.17
N GLY A 16 4.09 7.21 1.80
CA GLY A 16 3.45 6.25 2.66
C GLY A 16 3.93 6.30 4.11
N ALA A 17 3.31 5.45 4.93
CA ALA A 17 3.67 5.30 6.34
C ALA A 17 3.32 3.90 6.88
N PRO A 18 3.91 3.50 8.02
CA PRO A 18 3.46 2.32 8.76
C PRO A 18 2.00 2.44 9.20
N LEU A 19 1.29 1.31 9.23
CA LEU A 19 -0.10 1.21 9.67
C LEU A 19 -0.16 0.62 11.09
N ASN A 20 -0.17 1.50 12.09
CA ASN A 20 -0.18 1.14 13.51
C ASN A 20 -1.55 1.37 14.18
N ALA A 21 -1.75 0.80 15.37
CA ALA A 21 -2.87 1.11 16.28
C ALA A 21 -4.27 1.09 15.60
N LYS A 22 -4.59 -0.02 14.95
CA LYS A 22 -5.76 -0.13 14.08
C LYS A 22 -7.07 -0.31 14.86
N LYS A 23 -8.10 0.42 14.42
CA LYS A 23 -9.48 0.30 14.91
C LYS A 23 -10.46 0.19 13.74
N ARG A 24 -11.46 -0.68 13.88
CA ARG A 24 -12.52 -0.84 12.88
C ARG A 24 -13.76 -0.09 13.37
N VAL A 25 -14.27 0.77 12.52
CA VAL A 25 -15.53 1.49 12.75
C VAL A 25 -16.64 0.78 11.97
N THR A 26 -17.72 0.46 12.65
CA THR A 26 -18.93 -0.16 12.06
C THR A 26 -20.17 0.64 12.48
N ALA A 27 -21.32 0.35 11.87
CA ALA A 27 -22.58 0.93 12.29
C ALA A 27 -22.97 0.57 13.75
N ARG A 28 -22.34 -0.45 14.34
CA ARG A 28 -22.63 -0.93 15.69
C ARG A 28 -21.64 -0.44 16.74
N GLY A 29 -20.56 0.22 16.34
CA GLY A 29 -19.52 0.72 17.25
C GLY A 29 -18.11 0.57 16.70
N VAL A 30 -17.13 0.74 17.59
CA VAL A 30 -15.69 0.73 17.30
C VAL A 30 -15.02 -0.41 18.05
N GLU A 31 -14.20 -1.18 17.36
CA GLU A 31 -13.44 -2.30 17.94
C GLU A 31 -11.95 -2.23 17.58
N ASP A 32 -11.11 -2.78 18.45
CA ASP A 32 -9.72 -3.07 18.11
C ASP A 32 -9.69 -4.22 17.10
N PHE A 33 -8.79 -4.14 16.13
CA PHE A 33 -8.61 -5.22 15.16
C PHE A 33 -7.16 -5.36 14.71
N THR A 34 -6.83 -6.52 14.17
CA THR A 34 -5.55 -6.81 13.53
C THR A 34 -5.78 -7.37 12.12
N ASP A 35 -4.80 -7.13 11.24
CA ASP A 35 -4.74 -7.70 9.90
C ASP A 35 -3.25 -7.89 9.52
N THR A 36 -2.98 -8.31 8.27
CA THR A 36 -1.62 -8.52 7.76
C THR A 36 -1.00 -7.29 7.07
N LEU A 37 -1.74 -6.18 6.94
CA LEU A 37 -1.28 -4.97 6.25
C LEU A 37 -0.46 -4.09 7.20
N ILE A 38 0.82 -3.89 6.92
CA ILE A 38 1.72 -3.21 7.88
C ILE A 38 2.12 -1.79 7.46
N ALA A 39 1.93 -1.43 6.19
CA ALA A 39 2.29 -0.13 5.62
C ALA A 39 1.46 0.14 4.37
N TYR A 40 1.43 1.42 3.95
CA TYR A 40 0.87 1.84 2.67
C TYR A 40 1.85 2.76 1.93
N THR A 41 1.57 3.01 0.67
CA THR A 41 2.10 4.09 -0.18
C THR A 41 1.08 4.34 -1.30
N VAL A 42 1.08 5.53 -1.90
CA VAL A 42 0.22 5.84 -3.04
C VAL A 42 1.10 6.20 -4.23
N VAL A 43 0.83 5.57 -5.36
CA VAL A 43 1.54 5.81 -6.62
C VAL A 43 0.56 6.22 -7.71
N GLY A 44 1.03 7.08 -8.62
CA GLY A 44 0.38 7.35 -9.89
C GLY A 44 0.91 6.40 -10.95
N ALA A 45 0.00 5.81 -11.73
CA ALA A 45 0.32 4.94 -12.86
C ALA A 45 -0.73 5.13 -13.95
N GLY A 46 -0.38 4.86 -15.21
CA GLY A 46 -1.31 4.93 -16.34
C GLY A 46 -2.29 3.76 -16.40
N SER A 47 -2.04 2.68 -15.64
CA SER A 47 -2.93 1.53 -15.51
C SER A 47 -2.66 0.73 -14.24
N HIS A 48 -3.58 -0.17 -13.88
CA HIS A 48 -3.39 -1.09 -12.75
C HIS A 48 -2.19 -2.02 -12.94
N ASP A 49 -2.00 -2.56 -14.16
CA ASP A 49 -0.87 -3.45 -14.47
C ASP A 49 0.48 -2.74 -14.30
N GLU A 50 0.56 -1.46 -14.70
CA GLU A 50 1.74 -0.64 -14.47
C GLU A 50 1.99 -0.44 -12.97
N ALA A 51 0.95 -0.18 -12.17
CA ALA A 51 1.06 -0.08 -10.72
C ALA A 51 1.58 -1.38 -10.08
N VAL A 52 1.15 -2.56 -10.57
CA VAL A 52 1.68 -3.85 -10.13
C VAL A 52 3.18 -3.98 -10.44
N GLN A 53 3.60 -3.56 -11.64
CA GLN A 53 5.01 -3.62 -12.03
C GLN A 53 5.92 -2.71 -11.19
N ILE A 54 5.42 -1.57 -10.72
CA ILE A 54 6.16 -0.68 -9.79
C ILE A 54 6.61 -1.45 -8.53
N PHE A 55 5.81 -2.40 -8.05
CA PHE A 55 6.05 -3.13 -6.81
C PHE A 55 6.56 -4.57 -6.97
N SER A 56 6.57 -5.13 -8.18
CA SER A 56 6.94 -6.55 -8.42
C SER A 56 8.35 -6.92 -7.93
N GLY A 57 9.27 -5.95 -7.94
CA GLY A 57 10.65 -6.09 -7.45
C GLY A 57 10.89 -5.58 -6.02
N HIS A 58 9.83 -5.24 -5.25
CA HIS A 58 9.99 -4.54 -3.99
C HIS A 58 10.80 -5.37 -2.96
N PRO A 59 11.89 -4.84 -2.37
CA PRO A 59 12.79 -5.59 -1.48
C PRO A 59 12.08 -6.30 -0.31
N HIS A 60 11.04 -5.67 0.26
CA HIS A 60 10.24 -6.28 1.31
C HIS A 60 9.59 -7.62 0.92
N LEU A 61 9.30 -7.88 -0.36
CA LEU A 61 8.77 -9.17 -0.82
C LEU A 61 9.76 -10.32 -0.64
N ARG A 62 11.07 -10.01 -0.57
CA ARG A 62 12.15 -11.01 -0.45
C ARG A 62 12.60 -11.27 0.98
N LEU A 63 12.10 -10.50 1.96
CA LEU A 63 12.56 -10.63 3.35
C LEU A 63 12.06 -11.92 4.01
N PHE A 64 10.81 -12.30 3.75
CA PHE A 64 10.20 -13.49 4.32
C PHE A 64 9.29 -14.17 3.30
N ALA A 65 9.21 -15.50 3.35
CA ALA A 65 8.26 -16.25 2.55
C ALA A 65 6.82 -15.85 2.94
N GLY A 66 6.00 -15.54 1.95
CA GLY A 66 4.62 -15.10 2.16
C GLY A 66 4.43 -13.59 2.29
N ASN A 67 5.50 -12.79 2.30
CA ASN A 67 5.36 -11.33 2.18
C ASN A 67 4.68 -10.98 0.85
N SER A 68 3.74 -10.06 0.93
CA SER A 68 2.92 -9.65 -0.21
C SER A 68 2.65 -8.16 -0.17
N ILE A 69 2.30 -7.62 -1.33
CA ILE A 69 1.81 -6.25 -1.51
C ILE A 69 0.46 -6.38 -2.22
N ALA A 70 -0.59 -5.86 -1.61
CA ALA A 70 -1.88 -5.72 -2.27
C ALA A 70 -1.89 -4.39 -3.03
N VAL A 71 -2.14 -4.45 -4.35
CA VAL A 71 -2.28 -3.26 -5.20
C VAL A 71 -3.77 -3.02 -5.40
N LEU A 72 -4.24 -1.85 -5.01
CA LEU A 72 -5.65 -1.47 -5.03
C LEU A 72 -5.83 -0.20 -5.85
N GLU A 73 -6.88 -0.14 -6.66
CA GLU A 73 -7.26 1.12 -7.32
C GLU A 73 -7.92 2.06 -6.32
N CYS A 74 -7.63 3.36 -6.44
CA CYS A 74 -8.29 4.43 -5.71
C CYS A 74 -9.07 5.31 -6.69
N PRO A 75 -10.26 4.87 -7.14
CA PRO A 75 -11.10 5.69 -8.01
C PRO A 75 -11.59 6.93 -7.25
N PRO A 76 -11.97 8.01 -7.97
CA PRO A 76 -12.63 9.15 -7.33
C PRO A 76 -13.89 8.68 -6.60
N PRO A 77 -14.29 9.36 -5.50
CA PRO A 77 -15.52 9.03 -4.81
C PRO A 77 -16.72 9.11 -5.77
N PRO A 78 -17.74 8.26 -5.59
CA PRO A 78 -18.98 8.41 -6.33
C PRO A 78 -19.55 9.81 -6.09
N GLY A 79 -20.07 10.41 -7.16
CA GLY A 79 -20.78 11.69 -7.12
C GLY A 79 -22.14 11.60 -6.44
#